data_AF-A0A3B9RX39-F1
#
_entry.id   AF-A0A3B9RX39-F1
#
_cell.length_a   1.000
_cell.length_b   1.000
_cell.length_c   1.000
_cell.angle_alpha   90.00
_cell.angle_beta   90.00
_cell.angle_gamma   90.00
#
_symmetry.space_group_name_H-M   'P 1'
#
loop_
_entity.id
_entity.type
_entity.pdbx_description
1 polymer ?
#
loop_
_entity_poly.entity_id
_entity_poly.type
_entity_poly.pdbx_seq_one_letter_code
_entity_poly.pdbx_strand_id
1 'polypeptide(L)'
;MKRQDNHNGLGLELLGMSGRYFVDTETYGKIKADVLKNVRGTVQADILKEDQAQNTCIFSTNFAMRMMGDIQEFFTSNDVRNFYSVSISGYHIAEAGANPITQVAFTLANGFTLIEYYLARGLRIDNFAHNLSFFFSNGMDPEYAVIGRVARRIFSVAIRYLY
;
A
#
# COMPACT_ATOMS: atom_id res chain seq x y z
N MET A 1 4.11 9.06 36.41
CA MET A 1 5.15 9.98 35.91
C MET A 1 4.74 11.39 36.34
N LYS A 2 5.64 12.19 36.94
CA LYS A 2 5.33 13.58 37.33
C LYS A 2 5.21 14.44 36.07
N ARG A 3 4.11 15.20 35.94
CA ARG A 3 3.94 16.20 34.88
C ARG A 3 5.05 17.24 35.00
N GLN A 4 5.58 17.72 33.87
CA GLN A 4 6.43 18.90 33.89
C GLN A 4 5.58 20.11 34.27
N ASP A 5 6.11 20.96 35.17
CA ASP A 5 5.37 22.03 35.85
C ASP A 5 4.82 23.13 34.91
N ASN A 6 5.19 23.10 33.62
CA ASN A 6 4.86 24.12 32.63
C ASN A 6 3.88 23.64 31.53
N HIS A 7 3.29 22.45 31.67
CA HIS A 7 2.39 21.88 30.67
C HIS A 7 0.91 22.02 31.08
N ASN A 8 0.07 22.61 30.22
CA ASN A 8 -1.35 22.89 30.48
C ASN A 8 -2.29 21.71 30.15
N GLY A 9 -1.75 20.53 29.85
CA GLY A 9 -2.52 19.33 29.53
C GLY A 9 -2.96 19.22 28.06
N LEU A 10 -2.53 20.13 27.17
CA LEU A 10 -2.81 20.07 25.73
C LEU A 10 -1.53 20.06 24.91
N GLY A 11 -1.48 19.13 23.94
CA GLY A 11 -0.61 19.21 22.78
C GLY A 11 0.84 18.80 23.05
N LEU A 12 1.18 17.59 22.60
CA LEU A 12 2.54 17.04 22.45
C LEU A 12 3.17 16.30 23.65
N GLU A 13 2.63 16.39 24.88
CA GLU A 13 3.17 15.62 26.03
C GLU A 13 3.28 14.11 25.77
N LEU A 14 2.35 13.56 24.98
CA LEU A 14 2.31 12.15 24.61
C LEU A 14 2.80 11.88 23.18
N LEU A 15 3.34 12.88 22.48
CA LEU A 15 3.78 12.73 21.09
C LEU A 15 4.93 11.72 21.02
N GLY A 16 4.78 10.72 20.13
CA GLY A 16 5.76 9.65 19.96
C GLY A 16 5.74 8.59 21.07
N MET A 17 4.93 8.76 22.12
CA MET A 17 4.77 7.75 23.17
C MET A 17 3.67 6.76 22.80
N SER A 18 3.92 5.47 23.05
CA SER A 18 2.92 4.43 22.81
C SER A 18 1.81 4.46 23.87
N GLY A 19 0.56 4.36 23.43
CA GLY A 19 -0.61 4.24 24.32
C GLY A 19 -0.50 3.11 25.36
N ARG A 20 0.31 2.07 25.10
CA ARG A 20 0.53 0.94 26.01
C ARG A 20 1.11 1.33 27.38
N TYR A 21 1.73 2.51 27.47
CA TYR A 21 2.30 3.02 28.71
C TYR A 21 1.27 3.75 29.59
N PHE A 22 0.07 4.01 29.06
CA PHE A 22 -0.92 4.88 29.68
C PHE A 22 -2.25 4.20 30.01
N VAL A 23 -2.49 3.02 29.44
CA VAL A 23 -3.67 2.21 29.71
C VAL A 23 -3.26 0.76 30.00
N ASP A 24 -4.12 0.00 30.65
CA ASP A 24 -3.88 -1.42 30.91
C ASP A 24 -3.87 -2.24 29.60
N THR A 25 -3.39 -3.48 29.69
CA THR A 25 -3.19 -4.35 28.52
C THR A 25 -4.50 -4.70 27.82
N GLU A 26 -5.59 -4.88 28.56
CA GLU A 26 -6.89 -5.21 27.99
C GLU A 26 -7.46 -4.01 27.22
N THR A 27 -7.44 -2.83 27.84
CA THR A 27 -7.88 -1.58 27.21
C THR A 27 -7.06 -1.27 25.95
N TYR A 28 -5.73 -1.37 26.02
CA TYR A 28 -4.87 -1.17 24.85
C TYR A 28 -5.20 -2.15 23.72
N GLY A 29 -5.38 -3.43 24.05
CA GLY A 29 -5.71 -4.49 23.10
C GLY A 29 -7.01 -4.21 22.35
N LYS A 30 -8.06 -3.80 23.06
CA LYS A 30 -9.35 -3.42 22.47
C LYS A 30 -9.21 -2.23 21.52
N ILE A 31 -8.56 -1.15 21.96
CA ILE A 31 -8.34 0.05 21.13
C ILE A 31 -7.52 -0.30 19.89
N LYS A 32 -6.43 -1.06 20.04
CA LYS A 32 -5.57 -1.47 18.92
C LYS A 32 -6.35 -2.27 17.87
N ALA A 33 -7.12 -3.26 18.30
CA ALA A 33 -7.90 -4.09 17.38
C ALA A 33 -8.97 -3.28 16.64
N ASP A 34 -9.64 -2.37 17.33
CA ASP A 34 -10.64 -1.47 16.71
C ASP A 34 -10.00 -0.51 15.70
N VAL A 35 -8.87 0.11 16.05
CA VAL A 35 -8.14 1.00 15.16
C VAL A 35 -7.67 0.27 13.90
N LEU A 36 -7.09 -0.93 14.03
CA LEU A 36 -6.60 -1.70 12.88
C LEU A 36 -7.69 -2.01 11.86
N LYS A 37 -8.92 -2.26 12.30
CA LYS A 37 -10.06 -2.53 11.41
C LYS A 37 -10.64 -1.28 10.76
N ASN A 38 -10.57 -0.14 11.46
CA ASN A 38 -11.25 1.09 11.04
C ASN A 38 -10.32 2.12 10.40
N VAL A 39 -9.00 2.01 10.57
CA VAL A 39 -8.04 2.96 10.02
C VAL A 39 -8.12 2.99 8.49
N ARG A 40 -8.18 4.20 7.94
CA ARG A 40 -8.25 4.45 6.50
C ARG A 40 -6.98 5.15 6.03
N GLY A 41 -6.46 4.73 4.89
CA GLY A 41 -5.29 5.37 4.31
C GLY A 41 -4.65 4.51 3.22
N THR A 42 -3.53 5.00 2.72
CA THR A 42 -2.72 4.34 1.70
C THR A 42 -1.25 4.61 2.02
N VAL A 43 -0.42 3.58 1.90
CA VAL A 43 1.02 3.74 1.74
C VAL A 43 1.39 3.46 0.29
N GLN A 44 2.30 4.22 -0.31
CA GLN A 44 2.67 4.00 -1.73
C GLN A 44 3.39 2.66 -1.90
N ALA A 45 4.51 2.47 -1.22
CA ALA A 45 5.25 1.21 -1.00
C ALA A 45 5.54 0.30 -2.21
N ASP A 46 5.17 0.66 -3.45
CA ASP A 46 5.49 -0.09 -4.65
C ASP A 46 7.00 -0.02 -4.92
N ILE A 47 7.74 -1.07 -4.55
CA ILE A 47 9.19 -1.12 -4.74
C ILE A 47 9.58 -1.33 -6.21
N LEU A 48 8.72 -1.96 -7.02
CA LEU A 48 9.06 -2.29 -8.40
C LEU A 48 9.21 -1.02 -9.24
N LYS A 49 8.35 -0.02 -9.03
CA LYS A 49 8.50 1.29 -9.67
C LYS A 49 9.67 2.11 -9.11
N GLU A 50 10.12 1.87 -7.88
CA GLU A 50 11.32 2.54 -7.35
C GLU A 50 12.56 2.14 -8.15
N ASP A 51 12.70 0.85 -8.47
CA ASP A 51 13.81 0.34 -9.29
C ASP A 51 13.70 0.78 -10.76
N GLN A 52 12.47 0.84 -11.30
CA GLN A 52 12.24 1.20 -12.69
C GLN A 52 12.37 2.70 -13.00
N ALA A 53 12.06 3.59 -12.04
CA ALA A 53 11.89 5.01 -12.35
C ALA A 53 12.32 5.97 -11.24
N GLN A 54 11.90 5.75 -9.99
CA GLN A 54 11.98 6.79 -8.95
C GLN A 54 13.28 6.76 -8.13
N ASN A 55 14.04 5.67 -8.16
CA ASN A 55 15.39 5.55 -7.59
C ASN A 55 15.49 5.85 -6.08
N THR A 56 14.48 5.49 -5.28
CA THR A 56 14.52 5.62 -3.81
C THR A 56 14.66 4.29 -3.07
N CYS A 57 15.07 3.22 -3.75
CA CYS A 57 15.38 1.93 -3.12
C CYS A 57 16.55 2.04 -2.15
N ILE A 58 16.34 1.64 -0.89
CA ILE A 58 17.41 1.54 0.12
C ILE A 58 17.86 0.07 0.29
N PHE A 59 16.91 -0.87 0.19
CA PHE A 59 17.17 -2.30 0.28
C PHE A 59 17.15 -2.96 -1.09
N SER A 60 17.69 -4.17 -1.20
CA SER A 60 17.56 -4.97 -2.42
C SER A 60 16.09 -5.26 -2.72
N THR A 61 15.75 -5.37 -4.01
CA THR A 61 14.39 -5.65 -4.48
C THR A 61 13.81 -6.90 -3.82
N ASN A 62 14.61 -7.96 -3.66
CA ASN A 62 14.17 -9.19 -2.99
C ASN A 62 13.78 -8.96 -1.52
N PHE A 63 14.57 -8.17 -0.78
CA PHE A 63 14.27 -7.88 0.62
C PHE A 63 13.04 -6.98 0.75
N ALA A 64 12.91 -5.98 -0.11
CA ALA A 64 11.76 -5.10 -0.11
C ALA A 64 10.46 -5.84 -0.50
N MET A 65 10.49 -6.72 -1.50
CA MET A 65 9.36 -7.58 -1.85
C MET A 65 8.95 -8.47 -0.66
N ARG A 66 9.91 -9.00 0.09
CA ARG A 66 9.63 -9.73 1.33
C ARG A 66 8.89 -8.87 2.35
N MET A 67 9.35 -7.64 2.60
CA MET A 67 8.68 -6.72 3.52
C MET A 67 7.25 -6.40 3.08
N MET A 68 7.02 -6.22 1.78
CA MET A 68 5.67 -6.01 1.23
C MET A 68 4.75 -7.19 1.53
N GLY A 69 5.25 -8.42 1.35
CA GLY A 69 4.51 -9.62 1.72
C GLY A 69 4.22 -9.71 3.22
N ASP A 70 5.17 -9.35 4.08
CA ASP A 70 4.99 -9.36 5.54
C ASP A 70 3.91 -8.35 5.97
N ILE A 71 3.86 -7.17 5.35
CA ILE A 71 2.82 -6.16 5.60
C ILE A 71 1.44 -6.69 5.18
N GLN A 72 1.32 -7.29 3.99
CA GLN A 72 0.03 -7.79 3.51
C GLN A 72 -0.47 -8.99 4.33
N GLU A 73 0.43 -9.88 4.76
CA GLU A 73 0.11 -10.98 5.66
C GLU A 73 -0.37 -10.46 7.03
N PHE A 74 0.27 -9.42 7.56
CA PHE A 74 -0.17 -8.74 8.78
C PHE A 74 -1.56 -8.13 8.61
N PHE A 75 -1.82 -7.44 7.48
CA PHE A 75 -3.13 -6.85 7.19
C PHE A 75 -4.22 -7.91 7.16
N THR A 76 -3.96 -9.01 6.45
CA THR A 76 -4.89 -10.14 6.33
C THR A 76 -5.18 -10.76 7.70
N SER A 77 -4.14 -11.01 8.49
CA SER A 77 -4.26 -11.65 9.81
C SER A 77 -4.97 -10.78 10.86
N ASN A 78 -4.96 -9.45 10.66
CA ASN A 78 -5.54 -8.48 11.61
C ASN A 78 -6.79 -7.76 11.06
N ASP A 79 -7.34 -8.23 9.94
CA ASP A 79 -8.56 -7.68 9.32
C ASP A 79 -8.46 -6.18 8.98
N VAL A 80 -7.27 -5.76 8.53
CA VAL A 80 -6.99 -4.37 8.09
C VAL A 80 -7.52 -4.18 6.65
N ARG A 81 -8.84 -3.96 6.52
CA ARG A 81 -9.51 -3.87 5.22
C ARG A 81 -9.55 -2.48 4.61
N ASN A 82 -9.46 -1.47 5.47
CA ASN A 82 -9.74 -0.08 5.12
C ASN A 82 -8.48 0.71 4.72
N PHE A 83 -7.32 0.07 4.77
CA PHE A 83 -6.03 0.64 4.42
C PHE A 83 -5.45 -0.07 3.20
N TYR A 84 -4.99 0.68 2.21
CA TYR A 84 -4.31 0.13 1.04
C TYR A 84 -2.83 -0.09 1.36
N SER A 85 -2.40 -1.34 1.34
CA SER A 85 -1.03 -1.76 1.70
C SER A 85 0.00 -1.37 0.63
N VAL A 86 -0.47 -1.11 -0.60
CA VAL A 86 0.35 -0.69 -1.73
C VAL A 86 -0.47 0.17 -2.68
N SER A 87 0.18 1.20 -3.23
CA SER A 87 -0.30 1.95 -4.38
C SER A 87 0.62 1.70 -5.57
N ILE A 88 0.20 0.76 -6.41
CA ILE A 88 0.92 0.32 -7.60
C ILE A 88 0.96 1.48 -8.60
N SER A 89 2.15 2.03 -8.85
CA SER A 89 2.28 3.37 -9.44
C SER A 89 2.92 3.35 -10.82
N GLY A 90 2.17 3.88 -11.79
CA GLY A 90 2.65 4.27 -13.10
C GLY A 90 3.08 5.72 -13.20
N TYR A 91 2.61 6.58 -12.27
CA TYR A 91 2.89 8.01 -12.32
C TYR A 91 4.37 8.31 -12.52
N HIS A 92 5.23 7.77 -11.66
CA HIS A 92 6.67 8.02 -11.69
C HIS A 92 7.35 7.41 -12.93
N ILE A 93 6.85 6.29 -13.43
CA ILE A 93 7.32 5.68 -14.68
C ILE A 93 7.05 6.63 -15.85
N ALA A 94 5.89 7.28 -15.87
CA ALA A 94 5.55 8.28 -16.88
C ALA A 94 6.40 9.55 -16.75
N GLU A 95 6.57 10.07 -15.54
CA GLU A 95 7.41 11.25 -15.29
C GLU A 95 8.89 11.00 -15.64
N ALA A 96 9.34 9.75 -15.62
CA ALA A 96 10.66 9.35 -16.11
C ALA A 96 10.77 9.29 -17.65
N GLY A 97 9.68 9.59 -18.38
CA GLY A 97 9.64 9.68 -19.84
C GLY A 97 8.90 8.55 -20.56
N ALA A 98 8.24 7.64 -19.83
CA ALA A 98 7.45 6.58 -20.46
C ALA A 98 6.16 7.14 -21.07
N ASN A 99 5.88 6.75 -22.32
CA ASN A 99 4.60 7.04 -22.97
C ASN A 99 3.42 6.34 -22.23
N PRO A 100 2.16 6.75 -22.45
CA PRO A 100 1.00 6.19 -21.74
C PRO A 100 0.84 4.67 -21.87
N ILE A 101 1.23 4.08 -23.00
CA ILE A 101 1.14 2.64 -23.23
C ILE A 101 2.14 1.90 -22.35
N THR A 102 3.40 2.35 -22.35
CA THR A 102 4.45 1.80 -21.49
C THR A 102 4.10 1.95 -20.01
N GLN A 103 3.58 3.13 -19.63
CA GLN A 103 3.13 3.39 -18.26
C GLN A 103 2.11 2.33 -17.80
N VAL A 104 1.00 2.17 -18.53
CA VAL A 104 -0.06 1.25 -18.11
C VAL A 104 0.40 -0.21 -18.14
N ALA A 105 1.20 -0.59 -19.13
CA ALA A 105 1.72 -1.95 -19.26
C ALA A 105 2.61 -2.31 -18.06
N PHE A 106 3.59 -1.47 -17.71
CA PHE A 106 4.50 -1.73 -16.60
C PHE A 106 3.78 -1.66 -15.25
N THR A 107 2.85 -0.72 -15.07
CA THR A 107 2.08 -0.62 -13.84
C THR A 107 1.24 -1.88 -13.59
N LEU A 108 0.55 -2.39 -14.62
CA LEU A 108 -0.23 -3.62 -14.50
C LEU A 108 0.69 -4.83 -14.29
N ALA A 109 1.84 -4.90 -14.98
CA ALA A 109 2.82 -5.95 -14.77
C ALA A 109 3.36 -5.98 -13.33
N ASN A 110 3.69 -4.82 -12.75
CA ASN A 110 4.08 -4.70 -11.35
C ASN A 110 2.95 -5.17 -10.41
N GLY A 111 1.70 -4.78 -10.70
CA GLY A 111 0.54 -5.22 -9.94
C GLY A 111 0.34 -6.74 -9.96
N PHE A 112 0.43 -7.35 -11.14
CA PHE A 112 0.36 -8.81 -11.27
C PHE A 112 1.53 -9.51 -10.60
N THR A 113 2.73 -8.93 -10.64
CA THR A 113 3.91 -9.47 -9.94
C THR A 113 3.68 -9.51 -8.43
N LEU A 114 3.09 -8.46 -7.84
CA LEU A 114 2.73 -8.42 -6.42
C LEU A 114 1.65 -9.46 -6.08
N ILE A 115 0.64 -9.62 -6.94
CA ILE A 115 -0.40 -10.66 -6.78
C ILE A 115 0.23 -12.05 -6.75
N GLU A 116 1.02 -12.40 -7.77
CA GLU A 116 1.71 -13.70 -7.85
C GLU A 116 2.61 -13.94 -6.63
N TYR A 117 3.32 -12.90 -6.18
CA TYR A 117 4.17 -12.98 -5.01
C TYR A 117 3.36 -13.28 -3.73
N TYR A 118 2.21 -12.64 -3.54
CA TYR A 118 1.33 -12.88 -2.39
C TYR A 118 0.68 -14.27 -2.45
N LEU A 119 0.28 -14.73 -3.64
CA LEU A 119 -0.22 -16.10 -3.85
C LEU A 119 0.85 -17.14 -3.53
N ALA A 120 2.10 -16.92 -3.96
CA ALA A 120 3.22 -17.80 -3.65
C ALA A 120 3.53 -17.88 -2.15
N ARG A 121 3.11 -16.88 -1.36
CA ARG A 121 3.15 -16.91 0.11
C ARG A 121 1.95 -17.59 0.76
N GLY A 122 1.01 -18.12 -0.02
CA GLY A 122 -0.18 -18.81 0.47
C GLY A 122 -1.33 -17.88 0.86
N LEU A 123 -1.26 -16.59 0.54
CA LEU A 123 -2.39 -15.68 0.71
C LEU A 123 -3.44 -15.94 -0.37
N ARG A 124 -4.72 -15.87 -0.01
CA ARG A 124 -5.83 -16.00 -0.98
C ARG A 124 -6.13 -14.65 -1.62
N ILE A 125 -6.41 -14.62 -2.92
CA ILE A 125 -6.69 -13.38 -3.67
C ILE A 125 -7.78 -12.52 -3.01
N ASP A 126 -8.89 -13.13 -2.58
CA ASP A 126 -10.02 -12.45 -1.93
C ASP A 126 -9.62 -11.70 -0.64
N ASN A 127 -8.56 -12.17 0.02
CA ASN A 127 -8.12 -11.61 1.30
C ASN A 127 -7.33 -10.31 1.13
N PHE A 128 -6.76 -10.03 -0.04
CA PHE A 128 -5.87 -8.88 -0.22
C PHE A 128 -6.14 -8.03 -1.45
N ALA A 129 -6.83 -8.54 -2.48
CA ALA A 129 -7.02 -7.80 -3.73
C ALA A 129 -7.72 -6.45 -3.51
N HIS A 130 -8.58 -6.36 -2.48
CA HIS A 130 -9.26 -5.12 -2.09
C HIS A 130 -8.33 -4.06 -1.46
N ASN A 131 -7.15 -4.45 -0.98
CA ASN A 131 -6.13 -3.53 -0.45
C ASN A 131 -5.18 -3.00 -1.53
N LEU A 132 -5.33 -3.42 -2.78
CA LEU A 132 -4.52 -2.91 -3.90
C LEU A 132 -5.13 -1.62 -4.44
N SER A 133 -4.35 -0.54 -4.45
CA SER A 133 -4.70 0.68 -5.18
C SER A 133 -3.72 0.94 -6.34
N PHE A 134 -4.13 1.79 -7.28
CA PHE A 134 -3.33 2.17 -8.44
C PHE A 134 -3.16 3.68 -8.53
N PHE A 135 -2.02 4.13 -9.04
CA PHE A 135 -1.70 5.55 -9.24
C PHE A 135 -1.07 5.81 -10.61
N PHE A 136 -1.82 6.44 -11.51
CA PHE A 136 -1.41 6.77 -12.87
C PHE A 136 -1.20 8.28 -13.06
N SER A 137 -0.32 8.66 -13.99
CA SER A 137 -0.19 10.02 -14.53
C SER A 137 -1.12 10.20 -15.75
N ASN A 138 -1.49 11.45 -16.03
CA ASN A 138 -2.19 11.86 -17.25
C ASN A 138 -1.38 12.93 -17.98
N GLY A 139 -1.32 12.82 -19.30
CA GLY A 139 -0.65 13.78 -20.20
C GLY A 139 -1.50 14.12 -21.42
N MET A 140 -0.83 14.60 -22.48
CA MET A 140 -1.50 15.12 -23.68
C MET A 140 -1.70 14.08 -24.79
N ASP A 141 -1.00 12.95 -24.75
CA ASP A 141 -1.16 11.88 -25.74
C ASP A 141 -2.60 11.31 -25.72
N PRO A 142 -3.20 10.98 -26.88
CA PRO A 142 -4.59 10.53 -26.98
C PRO A 142 -4.94 9.32 -26.09
N GLU A 143 -3.99 8.42 -25.84
CA GLU A 143 -4.18 7.21 -25.04
C GLU A 143 -4.51 7.51 -23.57
N TYR A 144 -4.11 8.67 -23.04
CA TYR A 144 -4.48 9.10 -21.68
C TYR A 144 -6.00 9.24 -21.51
N ALA A 145 -6.75 9.53 -22.58
CA ALA A 145 -8.21 9.61 -22.52
C ALA A 145 -8.87 8.26 -22.19
N VAL A 146 -8.17 7.13 -22.44
CA VAL A 146 -8.71 5.78 -22.25
C VAL A 146 -7.93 4.93 -21.24
N ILE A 147 -6.76 5.38 -20.79
CA ILE A 147 -5.83 4.61 -19.94
C ILE A 147 -6.52 3.96 -18.74
N GLY A 148 -7.33 4.71 -17.99
CA GLY A 148 -8.04 4.21 -16.82
C GLY A 148 -9.13 3.18 -17.17
N ARG A 149 -9.81 3.32 -18.31
CA ARG A 149 -10.81 2.34 -18.78
C ARG A 149 -10.14 1.04 -19.19
N VAL A 150 -9.00 1.12 -19.86
CA VAL A 150 -8.19 -0.03 -20.27
C VAL A 150 -7.66 -0.76 -19.05
N ALA A 151 -7.02 -0.05 -18.11
CA ALA A 151 -6.48 -0.61 -16.88
C ALA A 151 -7.56 -1.36 -16.07
N ARG A 152 -8.73 -0.73 -15.84
CA ARG A 152 -9.85 -1.37 -15.14
C ARG A 152 -10.34 -2.64 -15.84
N ARG A 153 -10.41 -2.65 -17.17
CA ARG A 153 -10.90 -3.81 -17.92
C ARG A 153 -9.91 -4.97 -17.88
N ILE A 154 -8.62 -4.70 -18.10
CA ILE A 154 -7.59 -5.74 -18.04
C ILE A 154 -7.54 -6.34 -16.63
N PHE A 155 -7.47 -5.50 -15.61
CA PHE A 155 -7.38 -5.96 -14.23
C PHE A 155 -8.62 -6.76 -13.80
N SER A 156 -9.84 -6.27 -14.09
CA SER A 156 -11.05 -7.00 -13.71
C SER A 156 -11.24 -8.34 -14.43
N VAL A 157 -10.83 -8.44 -15.71
CA VAL A 157 -10.85 -9.72 -16.44
C VAL A 157 -9.82 -10.68 -15.85
N ALA A 158 -8.59 -10.22 -15.57
CA ALA A 158 -7.57 -11.06 -14.96
C ALA A 158 -7.99 -11.57 -13.58
N ILE A 159 -8.47 -10.69 -12.70
CA ILE A 159 -8.92 -11.07 -11.34
C ILE A 159 -10.12 -12.02 -11.36
N ARG A 160 -10.96 -11.98 -12.40
CA ARG A 160 -12.15 -12.85 -12.48
C ARG A 160 -11.88 -14.22 -13.08
N TYR A 161 -10.99 -14.30 -14.07
CA TYR A 161 -10.86 -15.48 -14.93
C TYR A 161 -9.49 -16.18 -14.81
N LEU A 162 -8.50 -15.53 -14.21
CA LEU A 162 -7.16 -16.10 -14.00
C LEU A 162 -6.88 -16.40 -12.52
N TYR A 163 -7.28 -15.50 -11.62
CA TYR A 163 -7.12 -15.63 -10.17
C TYR A 163 -8.43 -16.02 -9.48
#